data_AF-A0A2R4JWW6-F1
#
_entry.id   AF-A0A2R4JWW6-F1
#
_cell.length_a   1.000
_cell.length_b   1.000
_cell.length_c   1.000
_cell.angle_alpha   90.00
_cell.angle_beta   90.00
_cell.angle_gamma   90.00
#
_symmetry.space_group_name_H-M   'P 1'
#
loop_
_entity.id
_entity.type
_entity.pdbx_description
1 polymer ?
#
loop_
_entity_poly.entity_id
_entity_poly.type
_entity_poly.pdbx_seq_one_letter_code
_entity_poly.pdbx_strand_id
1 'polypeptide(L)' 'MLKRAQFLASFASLSSPESRTYHDKKRAEKKRHNAALICLTRRHVDVLHAMLKHRTLYRPGHEQTA' A
#
# COMPACT_ATOMS: atom_id res chain seq x y z
N MET A 1 -18.75 -5.74 0.01
CA MET A 1 -18.22 -5.09 1.24
C MET A 1 -16.72 -4.79 1.15
N LEU A 2 -15.87 -5.75 0.78
CA LEU A 2 -14.40 -5.59 0.81
C LEU A 2 -13.84 -4.42 -0.03
N LYS A 3 -14.38 -4.18 -1.23
CA LYS A 3 -13.88 -3.14 -2.15
C LYS A 3 -13.93 -1.72 -1.56
N ARG A 4 -14.99 -1.39 -0.80
CA ARG A 4 -15.13 -0.08 -0.13
C ARG A 4 -14.18 0.05 1.04
N ALA A 5 -14.12 -0.97 1.91
CA ALA A 5 -13.21 -0.99 3.05
C ALA A 5 -11.74 -0.81 2.61
N GLN A 6 -11.37 -1.48 1.52
CA GLN A 6 -10.02 -1.42 0.97
C GLN A 6 -9.66 -0.04 0.39
N PHE A 7 -10.65 0.64 -0.20
CA PHE A 7 -10.47 2.01 -0.68
C PHE A 7 -10.25 2.99 0.47
N LEU A 8 -11.04 2.85 1.55
CA LEU A 8 -10.89 3.66 2.76
C LEU A 8 -9.54 3.41 3.46
N ALA A 9 -9.09 2.15 3.54
CA ALA A 9 -7.78 1.81 4.08
C ALA A 9 -6.64 2.44 3.27
N SER A 10 -6.76 2.46 1.94
CA SER A 10 -5.79 3.16 1.07
C SER A 10 -5.71 4.65 1.36
N PHE A 11 -6.86 5.30 1.60
CA PHE A 11 -6.88 6.72 1.94
C PHE A 11 -6.29 7.01 3.32
N ALA A 12 -6.61 6.20 4.33
CA ALA A 12 -6.03 6.34 5.66
C ALA A 12 -4.49 6.19 5.63
N SER A 13 -4.00 5.29 4.78
CA SER A 13 -2.56 5.04 4.57
C SER A 13 -1.79 6.25 3.99
N LEU A 14 -2.45 7.15 3.25
CA LEU A 14 -1.82 8.35 2.68
C LEU A 14 -1.33 9.36 3.75
N SER A 15 -1.73 9.18 5.01
CA SER A 15 -1.18 9.92 6.14
C SER A 15 0.30 9.60 6.37
N SER A 16 0.75 8.39 6.00
CA SER A 16 2.15 7.98 6.13
C SER A 16 3.01 8.47 4.93
N PRO A 17 4.21 9.02 5.16
CA PRO A 17 5.06 9.58 4.10
C PRO A 17 5.53 8.51 3.09
N GLU A 18 5.80 7.28 3.54
CA GLU A 18 6.20 6.16 2.64
C GLU A 18 5.08 5.75 1.67
N SER A 19 3.83 5.73 2.15
CA SER A 19 2.69 5.37 1.30
C SER A 19 2.31 6.50 0.35
N ARG A 20 2.47 7.76 0.79
CA ARG A 20 2.24 8.94 -0.05
C ARG A 20 3.24 9.04 -1.20
N THR A 21 4.54 8.88 -0.92
CA THR A 21 5.57 8.86 -1.97
C THR A 21 5.34 7.75 -2.99
N TYR A 22 4.93 6.56 -2.56
CA TYR A 22 4.57 5.47 -3.46
C TYR A 22 3.34 5.79 -4.32
N HIS A 23 2.29 6.33 -3.70
CA HIS A 23 1.08 6.76 -4.41
C HIS A 23 1.38 7.84 -5.46
N ASP A 24 2.23 8.81 -5.14
CA ASP A 24 2.61 9.89 -6.04
C ASP A 24 3.50 9.39 -7.19
N LYS A 25 4.43 8.46 -6.93
CA LYS A 25 5.16 7.72 -7.98
C LYS A 25 4.18 7.03 -8.94
N LYS A 26 3.18 6.32 -8.40
CA LYS A 26 2.17 5.61 -9.22
C LYS A 26 1.20 6.54 -9.94
N ARG A 27 0.96 7.75 -9.44
CA ARG A 27 0.22 8.81 -10.16
C ARG A 27 1.04 9.41 -11.31
N ALA A 28 2.35 9.60 -11.11
CA ALA A 28 3.25 10.12 -12.13
C ALA A 28 3.38 9.17 -13.34
N GLU A 29 3.23 7.86 -13.13
CA GLU A 29 3.18 6.82 -14.19
C GLU A 29 1.92 6.90 -15.10
N LYS A 30 1.15 8.01 -15.10
CA LYS A 30 -0.11 8.21 -15.85
C LYS A 30 -1.22 7.19 -15.58
N LYS A 31 -1.13 6.41 -14.50
CA LYS A 31 -2.19 5.47 -14.09
C LYS A 31 -3.35 6.26 -13.47
N ARG A 32 -4.59 5.93 -13.84
CA ARG A 32 -5.80 6.51 -13.24
C ARG A 32 -5.71 6.40 -11.72
N HIS A 33 -6.13 7.43 -10.98
CA HIS A 33 -6.06 7.50 -9.50
C HIS A 33 -6.50 6.20 -8.81
N ASN A 34 -7.60 5.59 -9.26
CA ASN A 34 -8.11 4.33 -8.73
C ASN A 34 -7.10 3.16 -8.86
N ALA A 35 -6.32 3.11 -9.94
CA ALA A 35 -5.29 2.10 -10.13
C ALA A 35 -4.09 2.30 -9.18
N ALA A 36 -3.73 3.56 -8.88
CA ALA A 36 -2.71 3.86 -7.88
C ALA A 36 -3.14 3.40 -6.47
N LEU A 37 -4.41 3.64 -6.09
CA LEU A 37 -4.97 3.18 -4.82
C LEU A 37 -5.03 1.64 -4.72
N ILE A 38 -5.43 0.95 -5.81
CA ILE A 38 -5.42 -0.52 -5.85
C ILE A 38 -3.99 -1.07 -5.69
N CYS A 39 -3.00 -0.44 -6.32
CA CYS A 39 -1.60 -0.83 -6.20
C CYS A 39 -1.06 -0.62 -4.78
N LEU A 40 -1.40 0.51 -4.14
CA LEU A 40 -1.04 0.79 -2.75
C LEU A 40 -1.66 -0.23 -1.78
N THR A 41 -2.95 -0.52 -1.96
CA THR A 41 -3.67 -1.57 -1.25
C THR A 41 -2.97 -2.92 -1.33
N ARG A 42 -2.54 -3.33 -2.53
CA ARG A 42 -1.92 -4.65 -2.73
C ARG A 42 -0.64 -4.77 -1.93
N ARG A 43 0.22 -3.75 -2.03
CA ARG A 43 1.44 -3.65 -1.23
C ARG A 43 1.15 -3.75 0.27
N HIS A 44 0.09 -3.12 0.76
CA HIS A 44 -0.31 -3.22 2.18
C HIS A 44 -0.70 -4.64 2.58
N VAL A 45 -1.48 -5.33 1.74
CA VAL A 45 -1.85 -6.73 1.97
C VAL A 45 -0.62 -7.64 1.94
N ASP A 46 0.32 -7.39 1.03
CA ASP A 46 1.56 -8.16 0.92
C ASP A 46 2.45 -7.99 2.16
N VAL A 47 2.55 -6.77 2.70
CA VAL A 47 3.23 -6.50 3.98
C VAL A 47 2.54 -7.25 5.12
N LEU A 48 1.22 -7.13 5.25
CA LEU A 48 0.47 -7.82 6.30
C LEU A 48 0.61 -9.34 6.19
N HIS A 49 0.57 -9.88 4.97
CA HIS A 49 0.78 -11.29 4.72
C HIS A 49 2.20 -11.73 5.12
N ALA A 50 3.23 -10.95 4.75
CA ALA A 50 4.61 -11.23 5.14
C ALA A 50 4.79 -11.17 6.66
N MET A 51 4.21 -10.17 7.34
CA MET A 51 4.26 -10.05 8.80
C MET A 51 3.64 -11.26 9.49
N LEU A 52 2.47 -11.72 9.01
CA LEU A 52 1.79 -12.89 9.56
C LEU A 52 2.58 -14.18 9.29
N LYS A 53 3.12 -14.33 8.08
CA LYS A 53 3.90 -15.50 7.67
C LYS A 53 5.20 -15.64 8.46
N HIS A 54 5.92 -14.54 8.64
CA HIS A 54 7.22 -14.53 9.31
C HIS A 54 7.12 -14.25 10.81
N ARG A 55 5.92 -13.92 11.32
CA ARG A 55 5.67 -13.49 12.71
C ARG A 55 6.57 -12.32 13.11
N THR A 56 6.88 -11.44 12.15
CA THR A 56 7.75 -10.28 12.31
C THR A 56 6.94 -9.00 12.36
N LEU A 57 7.40 -8.03 13.16
CA LEU A 57 6.81 -6.70 13.21
C LEU A 57 7.12 -5.90 11.94
N TYR A 58 6.27 -4.92 11.64
CA TYR A 58 6.49 -4.00 10.53
C TYR A 58 7.76 -3.19 10.79
N ARG A 59 8.69 -3.19 9.82
CA ARG A 59 9.89 -2.35 9.83
C ARG A 59 9.81 -1.36 8.66
N PRO A 60 9.59 -0.06 8.92
CA PRO A 60 9.63 0.96 7.86
C PRO A 60 11.01 0.95 7.21
N GLY A 61 11.08 0.98 5.87
CA GLY A 61 12.32 0.88 5.09
C GLY A 61 12.68 -0.50 4.52
N HIS A 62 11.95 -1.57 4.82
CA HIS A 62 12.03 -2.80 4.02
C HIS A 62 11.19 -2.60 2.74
N GLU A 63 11.84 -2.10 1.69
CA GLU A 63 11.33 -2.23 0.35
C GLU A 63 11.23 -3.74 0.07
N GLN A 64 10.00 -4.24 -0.06
CA GLN A 64 9.72 -5.59 -0.56
C GLN A 64 10.22 -5.66 -2.01
N THR A 65 11.51 -5.97 -2.18
CA THR A 65 12.06 -6.50 -3.41
C THR A 65 11.64 -7.96 -3.50
N ALA A 66 10.53 -8.21 -4.19
CA ALA A 66 10.19 -9.49 -4.80
C ALA A 66 9.28 -9.23 -6.00
#